data_AF-D5RCQ2-F1
#
_entry.id   AF-D5RCQ2-F1
#
_cell.length_a   1.000
_cell.length_b   1.000
_cell.length_c   1.000
_cell.angle_alpha   90.00
_cell.angle_beta   90.00
_cell.angle_gamma   90.00
#
_symmetry.space_group_name_H-M   'P 1'
#
loop_
_entity.id
_entity.type
_entity.pdbx_description
1 polymer ?
#
loop_
_entity_poly.entity_id
_entity_poly.type
_entity_poly.pdbx_seq_one_letter_code
_entity_poly.pdbx_strand_id
1 'polypeptide(L)'
;MKKILILMMIAFSLVVYGEKFPYTSESDRKKILKELKEVSDRLEKNGNEKDAQLVMKKIDEIMKITAELERRNADGDKKAEEELDKWSKDIEELDIKF
;
A
#
# COMPACT_ATOMS: atom_id res chain seq x y z
N MET A 1 -2.83 -24.94 -18.59
CA MET A 1 -1.65 -24.06 -18.55
C MET A 1 -1.95 -22.68 -17.95
N LYS A 2 -2.86 -21.87 -18.53
CA LYS A 2 -3.19 -20.52 -18.00
C LYS A 2 -3.62 -20.49 -16.52
N LYS A 3 -4.52 -21.39 -16.09
CA LYS A 3 -5.02 -21.41 -14.69
C LYS A 3 -3.95 -21.81 -13.66
N ILE A 4 -3.05 -22.73 -14.02
CA ILE A 4 -1.94 -23.16 -13.15
C ILE A 4 -0.89 -22.05 -13.05
N LEU A 5 -0.59 -21.34 -14.14
CA LEU A 5 0.28 -20.15 -14.14
C LEU A 5 -0.26 -19.02 -13.25
N ILE A 6 -1.57 -18.78 -13.28
CA ILE A 6 -2.22 -17.77 -12.42
C ILE A 6 -2.16 -18.19 -10.95
N LEU A 7 -2.46 -19.45 -10.62
CA LEU A 7 -2.33 -19.96 -9.25
C LEU A 7 -0.89 -19.97 -8.75
N MET A 8 0.08 -20.25 -9.62
CA MET A 8 1.50 -20.22 -9.30
C MET A 8 2.02 -18.78 -9.16
N MET A 9 1.48 -17.81 -9.91
CA MET A 9 1.75 -16.38 -9.71
C MET A 9 1.13 -15.86 -8.41
N ILE A 10 -0.08 -16.32 -8.04
CA ILE A 10 -0.72 -16.00 -6.76
C ILE A 10 0.06 -16.61 -5.60
N ALA A 11 0.51 -17.86 -5.74
CA ALA A 11 1.36 -18.53 -4.75
C ALA A 11 2.75 -17.90 -4.65
N PHE A 12 3.34 -17.43 -5.76
CA PHE A 12 4.60 -16.69 -5.75
C PHE A 12 4.44 -15.29 -5.17
N SER A 13 3.31 -14.60 -5.37
CA SER A 13 3.03 -13.35 -4.65
C SER A 13 2.82 -13.59 -3.15
N LEU A 14 2.29 -14.75 -2.75
CA LEU A 14 2.20 -15.13 -1.32
C LEU A 14 3.58 -15.52 -0.74
N VAL A 15 4.51 -16.05 -1.56
CA VAL A 15 5.85 -16.50 -1.14
C VAL A 15 6.91 -15.38 -1.18
N VAL A 16 6.76 -14.37 -2.05
CA VAL A 16 7.68 -13.21 -2.10
C VAL A 16 7.43 -12.22 -0.94
N TYR A 17 6.30 -12.33 -0.24
CA TYR A 17 6.01 -11.61 1.01
C TYR A 17 6.37 -12.43 2.27
N GLY A 18 7.42 -13.25 2.16
CA GLY A 18 7.95 -14.07 3.26
C GLY A 18 8.65 -13.31 4.39
N GLU A 19 8.82 -11.99 4.34
CA GLU A 19 9.44 -11.23 5.42
C GLU A 19 8.66 -9.93 5.72
N LYS A 20 7.99 -9.94 6.87
CA LYS A 20 7.22 -8.86 7.53
C LYS A 20 5.90 -8.41 6.85
N PHE A 21 4.80 -9.01 7.30
CA PHE A 21 3.54 -8.26 7.45
C PHE A 21 3.02 -8.34 8.89
N PRO A 22 3.72 -7.77 9.89
CA PRO A 22 3.04 -7.25 11.07
C PRO A 22 2.45 -5.90 10.67
N TYR A 23 1.17 -5.69 10.95
CA TYR A 23 0.45 -4.44 10.76
C TYR A 23 1.37 -3.23 10.98
N THR A 24 1.60 -2.51 9.88
CA THR A 24 2.58 -1.43 9.76
C THR A 24 2.47 -0.52 10.97
N SER A 25 3.57 -0.35 11.70
CA SER A 25 3.59 0.56 12.84
C SER A 25 3.08 1.93 12.40
N GLU A 26 2.44 2.68 13.29
CA GLU A 26 1.97 4.04 12.96
C GLU A 26 3.10 4.88 12.33
N SER A 27 4.33 4.74 12.82
CA SER A 27 5.50 5.38 12.24
C SER A 27 5.77 4.97 10.78
N ASP A 28 5.65 3.69 10.44
CA ASP A 28 5.90 3.21 9.08
C ASP A 28 4.80 3.69 8.12
N ARG A 29 3.55 3.65 8.57
CA ARG A 29 2.38 4.13 7.82
C ARG A 29 2.47 5.62 7.54
N LYS A 30 2.74 6.43 8.56
CA LYS A 30 2.93 7.89 8.39
C LYS A 30 4.14 8.19 7.51
N LYS A 31 5.22 7.41 7.62
CA LYS A 31 6.41 7.59 6.78
C LYS A 31 6.11 7.36 5.30
N ILE A 32 5.50 6.23 4.93
CA ILE A 32 5.22 5.93 3.52
C ILE A 32 4.24 6.94 2.91
N LEU A 33 3.21 7.36 3.65
CA LEU A 33 2.25 8.37 3.21
C LEU A 33 2.90 9.76 3.06
N LYS A 34 3.76 10.17 4.00
CA LYS A 34 4.52 11.41 3.89
C LYS A 34 5.45 11.40 2.68
N GLU A 35 6.17 10.30 2.46
CA GLU A 35 7.03 10.16 1.29
C GLU A 35 6.23 10.18 -0.03
N LEU A 36 5.02 9.61 -0.06
CA LEU A 36 4.11 9.71 -1.20
C LEU A 36 3.73 11.17 -1.46
N LYS A 37 3.33 11.92 -0.42
CA LYS A 37 2.99 13.34 -0.53
C LYS A 37 4.16 14.15 -1.07
N GLU A 38 5.36 14.00 -0.48
CA GLU A 38 6.55 14.74 -0.91
C GLU A 38 6.95 14.47 -2.37
N VAL A 39 6.84 13.21 -2.82
CA VAL A 39 7.15 12.87 -4.22
C VAL A 39 6.06 13.43 -5.15
N SER A 40 4.79 13.41 -4.72
CA SER A 40 3.66 13.97 -5.49
C SER A 40 3.79 15.49 -5.64
N ASP A 41 4.14 16.20 -4.57
CA ASP A 41 4.40 17.65 -4.60
C ASP A 41 5.56 17.99 -5.55
N ARG A 42 6.62 17.18 -5.54
CA ARG A 42 7.74 17.34 -6.50
C ARG A 42 7.30 17.06 -7.94
N LEU A 43 6.47 16.05 -8.15
CA LEU A 43 5.93 15.72 -9.47
C LEU A 43 5.05 16.87 -10.00
N GLU A 44 4.17 17.42 -9.16
CA GLU A 44 3.32 18.56 -9.53
C GLU A 44 4.16 19.78 -9.91
N LYS A 45 5.23 20.05 -9.16
CA LYS A 45 6.12 21.19 -9.40
C LYS A 45 7.00 21.02 -10.64
N ASN A 46 7.54 19.82 -10.86
CA ASN A 46 8.63 19.60 -11.82
C ASN A 46 8.23 18.78 -13.06
N GLY A 47 7.10 18.06 -13.03
CA GLY A 47 6.60 17.24 -14.14
C GLY A 47 7.53 16.10 -14.57
N ASN A 48 8.45 15.66 -13.70
CA ASN A 48 9.50 14.71 -14.05
C ASN A 48 8.98 13.26 -14.06
N GLU A 49 9.25 12.53 -15.15
CA GLU A 49 8.94 11.11 -15.29
C GLU A 49 9.48 10.25 -14.13
N LYS A 50 10.67 10.55 -13.61
CA LYS A 50 11.24 9.81 -12.47
C LYS A 50 10.38 9.96 -11.22
N ASP A 51 9.89 11.17 -10.93
CA ASP A 51 8.99 11.39 -9.79
C ASP A 51 7.65 10.68 -10.04
N ALA A 52 7.13 10.66 -11.28
CA ALA A 52 5.92 9.91 -11.63
C ALA A 52 6.07 8.40 -11.39
N GLN A 53 7.20 7.81 -11.80
CA GLN A 53 7.50 6.40 -11.52
C GLN A 53 7.60 6.11 -10.01
N LEU A 54 8.17 7.05 -9.23
CA LEU A 54 8.25 6.92 -7.78
C LEU A 54 6.89 7.03 -7.10
N VAL A 55 6.01 7.96 -7.53
CA VAL A 55 4.61 8.04 -7.07
C VAL A 55 3.91 6.72 -7.34
N MET A 56 3.96 6.21 -8.57
CA MET A 56 3.31 4.95 -8.94
C MET A 56 3.80 3.77 -8.10
N LYS A 57 5.12 3.66 -7.86
CA LYS A 57 5.68 2.59 -7.02
C LYS A 57 5.17 2.67 -5.58
N LYS A 58 5.05 3.87 -5.02
CA LYS A 58 4.54 4.08 -3.65
C LYS A 58 3.06 3.77 -3.53
N ILE A 59 2.26 4.17 -4.52
CA ILE A 59 0.83 3.83 -4.58
C ILE A 59 0.65 2.31 -4.69
N ASP A 60 1.45 1.62 -5.53
CA ASP A 60 1.42 0.15 -5.64
C ASP A 60 1.75 -0.56 -4.32
N GLU A 61 2.73 -0.06 -3.57
CA GLU A 61 3.07 -0.59 -2.25
C GLU A 61 1.92 -0.42 -1.24
N ILE A 62 1.31 0.77 -1.19
CA ILE A 62 0.15 1.05 -0.34
C ILE A 62 -1.04 0.18 -0.74
N MET A 63 -1.36 0.07 -2.03
CA MET A 63 -2.47 -0.74 -2.53
C MET A 63 -2.32 -2.22 -2.16
N LYS A 64 -1.09 -2.77 -2.20
CA LYS A 64 -0.85 -4.16 -1.79
C LYS A 64 -1.08 -4.35 -0.29
N ILE A 65 -0.68 -3.38 0.53
CA ILE A 65 -0.94 -3.40 1.98
C ILE A 65 -2.44 -3.37 2.25
N THR A 66 -3.16 -2.41 1.67
CA THR A 66 -4.59 -2.23 1.93
C THR A 66 -5.43 -3.37 1.38
N ALA A 67 -5.09 -3.92 0.20
CA ALA A 67 -5.79 -5.07 -0.38
C ALA A 67 -5.68 -6.33 0.49
N GLU A 68 -4.53 -6.59 1.11
CA GLU A 68 -4.39 -7.71 2.05
C GLU A 68 -5.19 -7.47 3.34
N LEU A 69 -5.23 -6.23 3.85
CA LEU A 69 -6.09 -5.88 4.98
C LEU A 69 -7.57 -6.04 4.65
N GLU A 70 -8.03 -5.59 3.48
CA GLU A 70 -9.40 -5.76 3.01
C GLU A 70 -9.79 -7.23 2.87
N ARG A 71 -8.91 -8.05 2.28
CA ARG A 71 -9.12 -9.50 2.15
C ARG A 71 -9.32 -10.16 3.51
N ARG A 72 -8.47 -9.81 4.49
CA ARG A 72 -8.56 -10.35 5.85
C ARG A 72 -9.76 -9.83 6.62
N ASN A 73 -10.13 -8.56 6.43
CA ASN A 73 -11.36 -7.99 6.97
C ASN A 73 -12.58 -8.76 6.44
N ALA A 74 -12.60 -9.07 5.14
CA ALA A 74 -13.64 -9.91 4.52
C ALA A 74 -13.68 -11.34 5.10
N ASP A 75 -12.53 -11.89 5.53
CA ASP A 75 -12.43 -13.17 6.25
C ASP A 75 -12.84 -13.06 7.75
N GLY A 76 -13.21 -11.87 8.24
CA GLY A 76 -13.68 -11.61 9.60
C GLY A 76 -12.58 -11.20 10.61
N ASP A 77 -11.38 -10.84 10.13
CA ASP A 77 -10.29 -10.35 10.99
C ASP A 77 -10.51 -8.90 11.44
N LYS A 78 -11.04 -8.72 12.65
CA LYS A 78 -11.27 -7.39 13.25
C LYS A 78 -10.02 -6.53 13.38
N LYS A 79 -8.83 -7.12 13.51
CA LYS A 79 -7.59 -6.33 13.54
C LYS A 79 -7.29 -5.72 12.18
N ALA A 80 -7.68 -6.38 11.09
CA ALA A 80 -7.53 -5.82 9.76
C ALA A 80 -8.49 -4.63 9.55
N GLU A 81 -9.72 -4.70 10.05
CA GLU A 81 -10.68 -3.60 10.09
C GLU A 81 -10.11 -2.38 10.85
N GLU A 82 -9.63 -2.59 12.08
CA GLU A 82 -9.02 -1.53 12.89
C GLU A 82 -7.80 -0.87 12.21
N GLU A 83 -7.01 -1.64 11.47
CA GLU A 83 -5.87 -1.10 10.74
C GLU A 83 -6.29 -0.32 9.50
N LEU A 84 -7.31 -0.75 8.76
CA LEU A 84 -7.89 0.02 7.65
C LEU A 84 -8.42 1.38 8.12
N ASP A 85 -9.06 1.43 9.29
CA ASP A 85 -9.51 2.67 9.90
C ASP A 85 -8.33 3.61 10.22
N LYS A 86 -7.20 3.08 10.69
CA LYS A 86 -5.99 3.87 10.95
C LYS A 86 -5.35 4.38 9.65
N TRP A 87 -5.33 3.56 8.60
CA TRP A 87 -4.89 3.99 7.27
C TRP A 87 -5.74 5.14 6.74
N SER A 88 -7.06 5.04 6.87
CA SER A 88 -7.99 6.09 6.44
C SER A 88 -7.75 7.40 7.19
N LYS A 89 -7.60 7.34 8.52
CA LYS A 89 -7.31 8.53 9.35
C LYS A 89 -5.99 9.18 8.99
N ASP A 90 -4.91 8.41 8.82
CA ASP A 90 -3.61 9.00 8.48
C ASP A 90 -3.59 9.64 7.08
N ILE A 91 -4.34 9.08 6.12
CA ILE A 91 -4.52 9.66 4.79
C ILE A 91 -5.25 11.01 4.89
N GLU A 92 -6.32 11.06 5.68
CA GLU A 92 -7.08 12.29 5.97
C GLU A 92 -6.19 13.34 6.66
N GLU A 93 -5.42 12.95 7.68
CA GLU A 93 -4.51 13.84 8.42
C GLU A 93 -3.45 14.50 7.51
N LEU A 94 -2.97 13.76 6.52
CA LEU A 94 -1.92 14.23 5.63
C LEU A 94 -2.44 15.06 4.45
N ASP A 95 -3.76 15.30 4.34
CA ASP A 95 -4.42 15.97 3.20
C ASP A 95 -3.87 15.46 1.87
N ILE A 96 -3.79 14.13 1.74
CA ILE A 96 -3.36 13.48 0.49
C ILE A 96 -4.61 13.38 -0.39
N LYS A 97 -4.69 14.21 -1.42
CA LYS A 97 -5.73 14.12 -2.45
C LYS A 97 -5.33 13.07 -3.48
N PHE A 98 -6.13 12.02 -3.60
CA PHE A 98 -6.04 11.05 -4.70
C PHE A 98 -6.83 11.53 -5.91
#